data_AF-A0A1X1WPS7-F1
#
_entry.id   AF-A0A1X1WPS7-F1
#
_cell.length_a   1.000
_cell.length_b   1.000
_cell.length_c   1.000
_cell.angle_alpha   90.00
_cell.angle_beta   90.00
_cell.angle_gamma   90.00
#
_symmetry.space_group_name_H-M   'P 1'
#
loop_
_entity.id
_entity.type
_entity.pdbx_description
1 polymer ?
#
loop_
_entity_poly.entity_id
_entity_poly.type
_entity_poly.pdbx_seq_one_letter_code
_entity_poly.pdbx_strand_id
1 'polypeptide(L)'
;MTATRPIPTDGNLPQAKRLLGDAISALIDPRPQHLDGHTHWLNPLYHELREAIDAQRIGSSRGKPESQAPLWVAALAALIEIDTLAHRHEPHWPISDCDDYPTVQRFRIIDARKWRPQDTDIIEELTKELVRLAAAVDKLFAVPPKFLDGPCPHCQAKIARRLNDEGEYVRGPALRIDINGPDDCSATCNNCGEHWDRRELPFLGRLLGCPKIEGVIET
;
A
#
# COMPACT_ATOMS: atom_id res chain seq x y z
N MET A 1 42.96 26.04 -22.50
CA MET A 1 41.89 25.09 -22.85
C MET A 1 40.96 25.01 -21.67
N THR A 2 39.87 25.77 -21.69
CA THR A 2 38.86 25.81 -20.62
C THR A 2 37.84 24.72 -20.89
N ALA A 3 37.76 23.72 -20.02
CA ALA A 3 36.75 22.66 -20.13
C ALA A 3 35.37 23.24 -19.84
N THR A 4 34.51 23.30 -20.87
CA THR A 4 33.09 23.65 -20.72
C THR A 4 32.42 22.52 -19.96
N ARG A 5 32.03 22.80 -18.71
CA ARG A 5 31.23 21.87 -17.89
C ARG A 5 29.85 21.74 -18.55
N PRO A 6 29.31 20.53 -18.77
CA PRO A 6 27.98 20.38 -19.36
C PRO A 6 26.96 21.05 -18.46
N ILE A 7 26.15 21.94 -19.05
CA ILE A 7 25.03 22.57 -18.37
C ILE A 7 24.01 21.45 -18.11
N PRO A 8 23.66 21.16 -16.84
CA PRO A 8 22.59 20.20 -16.55
C PRO A 8 21.33 20.68 -17.25
N THR A 9 20.72 19.82 -18.06
CA THR A 9 19.37 20.07 -18.58
C THR A 9 18.44 20.23 -17.40
N ASP A 10 17.85 21.42 -17.23
CA ASP A 10 16.85 21.66 -16.20
C ASP A 10 15.70 20.64 -16.35
N GLY A 11 15.39 19.92 -15.27
CA GLY A 11 14.35 18.90 -15.25
C GLY A 11 12.93 19.49 -15.32
N ASN A 12 11.92 18.64 -15.52
CA ASN A 12 10.51 19.06 -15.57
C ASN A 12 9.94 19.31 -14.16
N LEU A 13 10.34 20.42 -13.55
CA LEU A 13 9.98 20.79 -12.19
C LEU A 13 8.45 20.79 -11.92
N PRO A 14 7.58 21.34 -12.78
CA PRO A 14 6.14 21.31 -12.54
C PRO A 14 5.57 19.90 -12.40
N GLN A 15 6.02 18.96 -13.24
CA GLN A 15 5.60 17.56 -13.16
C GLN A 15 6.12 16.89 -11.90
N ALA A 16 7.42 17.06 -11.59
CA ALA A 16 8.03 16.47 -10.41
C ALA A 16 7.37 16.96 -9.12
N LYS A 17 7.07 18.26 -9.02
CA LYS A 17 6.36 18.83 -7.87
C LYS A 17 4.96 18.25 -7.70
N ARG A 18 4.21 18.08 -8.81
CA ARG A 18 2.87 17.47 -8.76
C ARG A 18 2.95 16.04 -8.24
N LEU A 19 3.88 15.23 -8.75
CA LEU A 19 4.04 13.84 -8.32
C LEU A 19 4.47 13.74 -6.86
N LEU A 20 5.33 14.65 -6.38
CA LEU A 20 5.69 14.73 -4.97
C LEU A 20 4.48 15.06 -4.09
N GLY A 21 3.68 16.06 -4.49
CA GLY A 21 2.46 16.43 -3.78
C GLY A 21 1.46 15.27 -3.71
N ASP A 22 1.26 14.57 -4.83
CA ASP A 22 0.40 13.37 -4.89
C ASP A 22 0.93 12.26 -3.94
N ALA A 23 2.24 12.02 -3.91
CA ALA A 23 2.87 11.01 -3.06
C ALA A 23 2.83 11.35 -1.56
N ILE A 24 3.01 12.63 -1.21
CA ILE A 24 2.84 13.12 0.16
C ILE A 24 1.37 12.96 0.58
N SER A 25 0.44 13.44 -0.24
CA SER A 25 -1.00 13.39 0.02
C SER A 25 -1.50 11.96 0.26
N ALA A 26 -1.04 11.00 -0.55
CA ALA A 26 -1.36 9.58 -0.38
C ALA A 26 -1.00 9.02 1.02
N LEU A 27 -0.03 9.63 1.71
CA LEU A 27 0.44 9.20 3.02
C LEU A 27 -0.22 9.97 4.19
N ILE A 28 -0.41 11.28 4.04
CA ILE A 28 -0.76 12.18 5.16
C ILE A 28 -2.15 12.82 5.08
N ASP A 29 -2.84 12.73 3.94
CA ASP A 29 -4.18 13.30 3.80
C ASP A 29 -5.27 12.21 3.93
N PRO A 30 -6.50 12.59 4.32
CA PRO A 30 -7.64 11.69 4.35
C PRO A 30 -7.92 11.07 2.97
N ARG A 31 -8.23 9.78 2.95
CA ARG A 31 -8.41 9.02 1.70
C ARG A 31 -9.89 8.79 1.40
N PRO A 32 -10.38 9.07 0.19
CA PRO A 32 -11.76 8.77 -0.15
C PRO A 32 -11.95 7.27 -0.40
N GLN A 33 -12.93 6.67 0.27
CA GLN A 33 -13.41 5.31 0.03
C GLN A 33 -14.85 5.37 -0.45
N HIS A 34 -15.13 4.77 -1.61
CA HIS A 34 -16.48 4.70 -2.14
C HIS A 34 -17.12 3.39 -1.70
N LEU A 35 -18.14 3.47 -0.85
CA LEU A 35 -18.93 2.33 -0.38
C LEU A 35 -20.41 2.68 -0.57
N ASP A 36 -21.19 1.77 -1.17
CA ASP A 36 -22.64 1.90 -1.33
C ASP A 36 -23.12 3.21 -2.00
N GLY A 37 -22.32 3.74 -2.94
CA GLY A 37 -22.63 4.99 -3.63
C GLY A 37 -22.36 6.26 -2.81
N HIS A 38 -21.73 6.13 -1.64
CA HIS A 38 -21.29 7.23 -0.78
C HIS A 38 -19.76 7.30 -0.69
N THR A 39 -19.23 8.51 -0.60
CA THR A 39 -17.79 8.74 -0.33
C THR A 39 -17.58 8.89 1.17
N HIS A 40 -16.90 7.92 1.76
CA HIS A 40 -16.39 7.96 3.13
C HIS A 40 -14.95 8.49 3.11
N TRP A 41 -14.56 9.26 4.12
CA TRP A 41 -13.18 9.73 4.27
C TRP A 41 -12.49 8.92 5.35
N LEU A 42 -11.50 8.13 4.94
CA LEU A 42 -10.66 7.36 5.83
C LEU A 42 -9.58 8.23 6.46
N ASN A 43 -9.06 7.77 7.59
CA ASN A 43 -7.91 8.40 8.23
C ASN A 43 -6.71 8.38 7.27
N PRO A 44 -5.78 9.35 7.41
CA PRO A 44 -4.53 9.28 6.69
C PRO A 44 -3.76 7.99 7.01
N LEU A 45 -3.09 7.44 6.01
CA LEU A 45 -2.37 6.16 6.12
C LEU A 45 -1.31 6.17 7.23
N TYR A 46 -0.62 7.30 7.40
CA TYR A 46 0.34 7.48 8.49
C TYR A 46 -0.32 7.46 9.89
N HIS A 47 -1.52 8.00 10.02
CA HIS A 47 -2.27 7.96 11.29
C HIS A 47 -2.74 6.54 11.58
N GLU A 48 -3.28 5.83 10.59
CA GLU A 48 -3.66 4.41 10.73
C GLU A 48 -2.46 3.56 11.18
N LEU A 49 -1.28 3.82 10.62
CA LEU A 49 -0.04 3.15 11.03
C LEU A 49 0.34 3.44 12.49
N ARG A 50 0.27 4.70 12.92
CA ARG A 50 0.54 5.11 14.31
C ARG A 50 -0.46 4.50 15.29
N GLU A 51 -1.75 4.62 14.99
CA GLU A 51 -2.83 4.09 15.81
C GLU A 51 -2.74 2.57 15.95
N ALA A 52 -2.44 1.85 14.88
CA ALA A 52 -2.24 0.42 14.93
C ALA A 52 -1.13 0.04 15.93
N ILE A 53 0.02 0.72 15.87
CA ILE A 53 1.17 0.47 16.76
C ILE A 53 0.82 0.84 18.22
N ASP A 54 0.14 1.96 18.45
CA ASP A 54 -0.25 2.39 19.78
C ASP A 54 -1.33 1.49 20.42
N ALA A 55 -2.31 1.02 19.63
CA ALA A 55 -3.35 0.11 20.10
C ALA A 55 -2.79 -1.20 20.68
N GLN A 56 -1.72 -1.73 20.12
CA GLN A 56 -1.03 -2.91 20.66
C GLN A 56 -0.32 -2.65 21.98
N ARG A 57 0.27 -1.46 22.12
CA ARG A 57 0.94 -1.05 23.34
C ARG A 57 -0.03 -0.98 24.52
N ILE A 58 -1.29 -0.61 24.26
CA ILE A 58 -2.34 -0.46 25.27
C ILE A 58 -3.09 -1.80 25.51
N GLY A 59 -3.16 -2.69 24.52
CA GLY A 59 -4.07 -3.84 24.47
C GLY A 59 -3.52 -5.25 24.80
N SER A 60 -2.29 -5.42 25.29
CA SER A 60 -1.68 -6.75 25.48
C SER A 60 -1.68 -7.29 26.93
N SER A 61 -2.72 -7.00 27.72
CA SER A 61 -2.85 -7.53 29.10
C SER A 61 -3.99 -8.52 29.38
N ARG A 62 -4.87 -8.88 28.42
CA ARG A 62 -6.01 -9.80 28.67
C ARG A 62 -6.41 -10.76 27.54
N GLY A 63 -5.51 -11.12 26.65
CA GLY A 63 -5.76 -12.13 25.61
C GLY A 63 -4.57 -13.08 25.49
N LYS A 64 -4.84 -14.37 25.23
CA LYS A 64 -3.82 -15.40 24.97
C LYS A 64 -2.81 -14.86 23.92
N PRO A 65 -1.50 -15.05 24.11
CA PRO A 65 -0.49 -14.62 23.15
C PRO A 65 -0.60 -15.48 21.90
N GLU A 66 -1.39 -15.05 20.93
CA GLU A 66 -1.31 -15.57 19.56
C GLU A 66 -0.20 -14.82 18.82
N SER A 67 0.53 -15.56 18.01
CA SER A 67 1.76 -15.18 17.31
C SER A 67 1.54 -14.04 16.29
N GLN A 68 1.36 -12.80 16.75
CA GLN A 68 1.19 -11.62 15.88
C GLN A 68 2.53 -11.00 15.41
N ALA A 69 3.68 -11.56 15.79
CA ALA A 69 4.99 -10.93 15.66
C ALA A 69 5.42 -10.41 14.25
N PRO A 70 5.12 -11.08 13.11
CA PRO A 70 5.73 -10.68 11.82
C PRO A 70 5.23 -9.34 11.27
N LEU A 71 3.91 -9.08 11.39
CA LEU A 71 3.29 -7.88 10.81
C LEU A 71 3.73 -6.61 11.55
N TRP A 72 3.91 -6.69 12.87
CA TRP A 72 4.29 -5.55 13.72
C TRP A 72 5.70 -5.05 13.47
N VAL A 73 6.65 -5.95 13.21
CA VAL A 73 8.03 -5.56 12.88
C VAL A 73 8.05 -4.78 11.57
N ALA A 74 7.27 -5.22 10.57
CA ALA A 74 7.16 -4.52 9.30
C ALA A 74 6.48 -3.15 9.44
N ALA A 75 5.41 -3.04 10.24
CA ALA A 75 4.74 -1.78 10.54
C ALA A 75 5.67 -0.77 11.25
N LEU A 76 6.39 -1.23 12.28
CA LEU A 76 7.35 -0.39 12.99
C LEU A 76 8.51 0.04 12.09
N ALA A 77 9.03 -0.87 11.25
CA ALA A 77 10.08 -0.56 10.29
C ALA A 77 9.62 0.51 9.28
N ALA A 78 8.41 0.37 8.73
CA ALA A 78 7.82 1.36 7.83
C ALA A 78 7.66 2.72 8.53
N LEU A 79 7.19 2.73 9.78
CA LEU A 79 7.04 3.96 10.56
C LEU A 79 8.40 4.67 10.77
N ILE A 80 9.42 3.93 11.20
CA ILE A 80 10.78 4.47 11.40
C ILE A 80 11.33 5.02 10.09
N GLU A 81 11.11 4.31 8.98
CA GLU A 81 11.60 4.71 7.67
C GLU A 81 10.94 6.01 7.18
N ILE A 82 9.61 6.14 7.36
CA ILE A 82 8.86 7.37 7.06
C ILE A 82 9.35 8.53 7.93
N ASP A 83 9.46 8.34 9.24
CA ASP A 83 9.92 9.37 10.18
C ASP A 83 11.34 9.83 9.84
N THR A 84 12.23 8.88 9.51
CA THR A 84 13.61 9.16 9.12
C THR A 84 13.68 9.92 7.80
N LEU A 85 12.85 9.55 6.82
CA LEU A 85 12.77 10.24 5.54
C LEU A 85 12.32 11.69 5.72
N ALA A 86 11.23 11.91 6.45
CA ALA A 86 10.73 13.25 6.74
C ALA A 86 11.79 14.10 7.46
N HIS A 87 12.44 13.54 8.47
CA HIS A 87 13.49 14.23 9.24
C HIS A 87 14.73 14.54 8.39
N ARG A 88 15.13 13.67 7.47
CA ARG A 88 16.26 13.89 6.56
C ARG A 88 16.03 15.10 5.65
N HIS A 89 14.82 15.25 5.11
CA HIS A 89 14.48 16.31 4.14
C HIS A 89 14.04 17.63 4.78
N GLU A 90 13.51 17.57 5.99
CA GLU A 90 13.25 18.73 6.83
C GLU A 90 13.68 18.36 8.25
N PRO A 91 14.88 18.75 8.72
CA PRO A 91 15.40 18.35 10.02
C PRO A 91 14.97 19.26 11.18
N HIS A 92 14.61 20.51 10.89
CA HIS A 92 14.20 21.46 11.92
C HIS A 92 12.90 21.02 12.57
N TRP A 93 12.76 21.27 13.88
CA TRP A 93 11.50 21.00 14.54
C TRP A 93 10.41 21.90 13.92
N PRO A 94 9.28 21.33 13.45
CA PRO A 94 8.23 22.14 12.86
C PRO A 94 7.64 23.01 13.98
N ILE A 95 7.75 24.32 13.81
CA ILE A 95 7.08 25.29 14.68
C ILE A 95 5.70 25.50 14.06
N SER A 96 4.74 24.66 14.45
CA SER A 96 3.36 24.75 14.00
C SER A 96 2.43 24.63 15.20
N ASP A 97 1.35 25.41 15.20
CA ASP A 97 0.29 25.36 16.20
C ASP A 97 -0.72 24.21 15.94
N CYS A 98 -0.45 23.34 14.95
CA CYS A 98 -1.30 22.18 14.68
C CYS A 98 -0.96 21.00 15.60
N ASP A 99 -2.01 20.39 16.16
CA ASP A 99 -1.92 19.21 17.05
C ASP A 99 -1.74 17.90 16.25
N ASP A 100 -0.77 17.90 15.34
CA ASP A 100 -0.50 16.80 14.41
C ASP A 100 0.92 16.24 14.62
N TYR A 101 1.21 15.03 14.15
CA TYR A 101 2.52 14.41 14.33
C TYR A 101 3.62 15.23 13.62
N PRO A 102 4.82 15.38 14.23
CA PRO A 102 5.91 16.15 13.63
C PRO A 102 6.26 15.71 12.20
N THR A 103 6.16 14.42 11.90
CA THR A 103 6.37 13.84 10.56
C THR A 103 5.39 14.38 9.52
N VAL A 104 4.09 14.47 9.87
CA VAL A 104 3.05 15.04 8.99
C VAL A 104 3.35 16.51 8.72
N GLN A 105 3.74 17.25 9.77
CA GLN A 105 4.09 18.67 9.63
C GLN A 105 5.32 18.87 8.73
N ARG A 106 6.37 18.04 8.88
CA ARG A 106 7.55 18.05 8.01
C ARG A 106 7.16 17.84 6.55
N PHE A 107 6.30 16.88 6.25
CA PHE A 107 5.85 16.66 4.88
C PHE A 107 5.02 17.82 4.32
N ARG A 108 4.15 18.44 5.11
CA ARG A 108 3.45 19.68 4.69
C ARG A 108 4.43 20.82 4.36
N ILE A 109 5.50 20.97 5.14
CA ILE A 109 6.55 21.96 4.87
C ILE A 109 7.31 21.62 3.57
N ILE A 110 7.63 20.35 3.36
CA ILE A 110 8.30 19.86 2.15
C ILE A 110 7.44 20.13 0.90
N ASP A 111 6.13 19.87 0.97
CA ASP A 111 5.21 20.11 -0.15
C ASP A 111 5.05 21.61 -0.47
N ALA A 112 4.98 22.45 0.57
CA ALA A 112 4.89 23.90 0.45
C ALA A 112 6.21 24.57 0.00
N ARG A 113 7.33 23.84 -0.02
CA ARG A 113 8.66 24.38 -0.32
C ARG A 113 8.73 24.97 -1.74
N LYS A 114 9.47 26.07 -1.87
CA LYS A 114 9.81 26.65 -3.18
C LYS A 114 11.03 25.93 -3.75
N TRP A 115 10.77 24.97 -4.63
CA TRP A 115 11.78 24.21 -5.34
C TRP A 115 12.34 24.98 -6.54
N ARG A 116 13.60 24.70 -6.87
CA ARG A 116 14.28 25.24 -8.06
C ARG A 116 14.39 24.15 -9.13
N PRO A 117 14.53 24.49 -10.42
CA PRO A 117 14.61 23.49 -11.50
C PRO A 117 15.71 22.44 -11.31
N GLN A 118 16.84 22.83 -10.72
CA GLN A 118 17.94 21.91 -10.40
C GLN A 118 17.62 20.87 -9.31
N ASP A 119 16.53 21.03 -8.56
CA ASP A 119 16.16 20.12 -7.48
C ASP A 119 15.32 18.93 -7.99
N THR A 120 15.06 18.85 -9.31
CA THR A 120 14.17 17.85 -9.90
C THR A 120 14.60 16.42 -9.54
N ASP A 121 15.89 16.10 -9.60
CA ASP A 121 16.38 14.75 -9.28
C ASP A 121 16.11 14.37 -7.81
N ILE A 122 16.28 15.33 -6.89
CA ILE A 122 16.00 15.14 -5.45
C ILE A 122 14.51 14.91 -5.22
N ILE A 123 13.66 15.68 -5.92
CA ILE A 123 12.21 15.54 -5.84
C ILE A 123 11.78 14.16 -6.36
N GLU A 124 12.32 13.72 -7.48
CA GLU A 124 11.98 12.43 -8.07
C GLU A 124 12.42 11.25 -7.18
N GLU A 125 13.60 11.33 -6.57
CA GLU A 125 14.07 10.33 -5.60
C GLU A 125 13.16 10.27 -4.37
N LEU A 126 12.86 11.42 -3.76
CA LEU A 126 11.94 11.50 -2.63
C LEU A 126 10.54 10.96 -2.98
N THR A 127 10.03 11.29 -4.17
CA THR A 127 8.74 10.79 -4.67
C THR A 127 8.76 9.27 -4.79
N LYS A 128 9.82 8.68 -5.35
CA LYS A 128 9.94 7.22 -5.47
C LYS A 128 9.96 6.53 -4.10
N GLU A 129 10.69 7.11 -3.13
CA GLU A 129 10.72 6.58 -1.77
C GLU A 129 9.34 6.65 -1.09
N LEU A 130 8.63 7.77 -1.21
CA LEU A 130 7.30 7.93 -0.64
C LEU A 130 6.27 6.98 -1.27
N VAL A 131 6.28 6.84 -2.59
CA VAL A 131 5.39 5.89 -3.30
C VAL A 131 5.65 4.45 -2.83
N ARG A 132 6.93 4.06 -2.70
CA ARG A 132 7.29 2.74 -2.18
C ARG A 132 6.80 2.54 -0.75
N LEU A 133 6.99 3.54 0.12
CA LEU A 133 6.57 3.49 1.52
C LEU A 133 5.05 3.42 1.66
N ALA A 134 4.30 4.26 0.94
CA ALA A 134 2.85 4.22 0.92
C ALA A 134 2.34 2.83 0.49
N ALA A 135 2.89 2.28 -0.59
CA ALA A 135 2.55 0.93 -1.05
C ALA A 135 2.90 -0.16 -0.03
N ALA A 136 4.02 -0.02 0.70
CA ALA A 136 4.40 -0.94 1.76
C ALA A 136 3.39 -0.89 2.92
N VAL A 137 2.94 0.31 3.32
CA VAL A 137 1.95 0.46 4.40
C VAL A 137 0.58 -0.04 3.96
N ASP A 138 0.14 0.25 2.73
CA ASP A 138 -1.11 -0.31 2.19
C ASP A 138 -1.09 -1.84 2.18
N LYS A 139 0.05 -2.47 1.82
CA LYS A 139 0.21 -3.93 1.88
C LYS A 139 0.06 -4.49 3.30
N LEU A 140 0.41 -3.74 4.34
CA LEU A 140 0.25 -4.18 5.74
C LEU A 140 -1.22 -4.27 6.14
N PHE A 141 -2.06 -3.37 5.62
CA PHE A 141 -3.49 -3.29 5.91
C PHE A 141 -4.36 -4.01 4.88
N ALA A 142 -3.76 -4.48 3.78
CA ALA A 142 -4.46 -5.26 2.77
C ALA A 142 -5.00 -6.56 3.36
N VAL A 143 -6.25 -6.88 3.03
CA VAL A 143 -6.86 -8.16 3.39
C VAL A 143 -6.05 -9.28 2.72
N PRO A 144 -5.62 -10.31 3.45
CA PRO A 144 -4.87 -11.41 2.86
C PRO A 144 -5.72 -12.07 1.77
N PRO A 145 -5.15 -12.34 0.58
CA PRO A 145 -5.90 -12.95 -0.51
C PRO A 145 -6.36 -14.34 -0.09
N LYS A 146 -7.63 -14.66 -0.36
CA LYS A 146 -8.14 -16.02 -0.16
C LYS A 146 -7.77 -16.85 -1.38
N PHE A 147 -7.42 -18.11 -1.16
CA PHE A 147 -7.11 -19.04 -2.25
C PHE A 147 -8.13 -20.16 -2.27
N LEU A 148 -8.50 -20.60 -3.48
CA LEU A 148 -9.37 -21.75 -3.65
C LEU A 148 -8.55 -23.02 -3.85
N ASP A 149 -8.97 -24.08 -3.16
CA ASP A 149 -8.42 -25.41 -3.34
C ASP A 149 -9.01 -26.05 -4.60
N GLY A 150 -8.21 -26.15 -5.66
CA GLY A 150 -8.62 -26.83 -6.88
C GLY A 150 -7.79 -26.43 -8.10
N PRO A 151 -7.84 -27.22 -9.18
CA PRO A 151 -7.26 -26.83 -10.46
C PRO A 151 -8.10 -25.71 -11.10
N CYS A 152 -7.44 -24.81 -11.81
CA CYS A 152 -8.10 -23.85 -12.67
C CYS A 152 -8.99 -24.58 -13.71
N PRO A 153 -10.27 -24.23 -13.87
CA PRO A 153 -11.14 -24.86 -14.88
C PRO A 153 -10.62 -24.68 -16.31
N HIS A 154 -10.01 -23.52 -16.58
CA HIS A 154 -9.55 -23.13 -17.90
C HIS A 154 -8.22 -23.80 -18.27
N CYS A 155 -7.18 -23.65 -17.44
CA CYS A 155 -5.84 -24.17 -17.73
C CYS A 155 -5.46 -25.45 -16.98
N GLN A 156 -6.32 -25.97 -16.11
CA GLN A 156 -6.12 -27.17 -15.28
C GLN A 156 -4.92 -27.10 -14.31
N ALA A 157 -4.24 -25.96 -14.22
CA ALA A 157 -3.16 -25.76 -13.27
C ALA A 157 -3.72 -25.66 -11.84
N LYS A 158 -3.18 -26.47 -10.93
CA LYS A 158 -3.44 -26.38 -9.48
C LYS A 158 -2.48 -25.44 -8.77
N ILE A 159 -1.25 -25.33 -9.29
CA ILE A 159 -0.17 -24.55 -8.70
C ILE A 159 0.32 -23.55 -9.75
N ALA A 160 0.41 -22.28 -9.37
CA ALA A 160 1.06 -21.23 -10.14
C ALA A 160 2.45 -20.95 -9.55
N ARG A 161 3.41 -20.62 -10.42
CA ARG A 161 4.71 -20.06 -10.00
C ARG A 161 4.65 -18.55 -10.22
N ARG A 162 4.87 -17.79 -9.16
CA ARG A 162 4.95 -16.33 -9.21
C ARG A 162 6.24 -15.86 -8.57
N LEU A 163 6.73 -14.71 -9.01
CA LEU A 163 7.78 -14.01 -8.29
C LEU A 163 7.18 -13.41 -7.00
N ASN A 164 7.88 -13.56 -5.87
CA ASN A 164 7.60 -12.78 -4.67
C ASN A 164 8.28 -11.39 -4.79
N ASP A 165 8.05 -10.54 -3.78
CA ASP A 165 8.65 -9.20 -3.73
C ASP A 165 10.20 -9.24 -3.63
N GLU A 166 10.79 -10.40 -3.33
CA GLU A 166 12.24 -10.65 -3.24
C GLU A 166 12.83 -11.19 -4.56
N GLY A 167 12.00 -11.35 -5.61
CA GLY A 167 12.44 -11.86 -6.91
C GLY A 167 12.63 -13.38 -6.96
N GLU A 168 12.17 -14.11 -5.95
CA GLU A 168 12.19 -15.56 -5.91
C GLU A 168 10.89 -16.16 -6.43
N TYR A 169 10.99 -17.31 -7.12
CA TYR A 169 9.82 -18.03 -7.58
C TYR A 169 9.18 -18.81 -6.43
N VAL A 170 8.04 -18.31 -5.96
CA VAL A 170 7.20 -18.99 -4.98
C VAL A 170 6.10 -19.76 -5.69
N ARG A 171 5.80 -20.95 -5.15
CA ARG A 171 4.68 -21.78 -5.60
C ARG A 171 3.47 -21.46 -4.73
N GLY A 172 2.33 -21.18 -5.37
CA GLY A 172 1.07 -20.95 -4.68
C GLY A 172 -0.11 -21.57 -5.44
N PRO A 173 -1.30 -21.59 -4.82
CA PRO A 173 -2.51 -22.02 -5.50
C PRO A 173 -2.76 -21.21 -6.79
N ALA A 174 -3.26 -21.90 -7.81
CA ALA A 174 -3.53 -21.26 -9.09
C ALA A 174 -4.73 -20.30 -9.03
N LEU A 175 -5.71 -20.54 -8.14
CA LEU A 175 -6.91 -19.72 -8.02
C LEU A 175 -6.84 -18.82 -6.79
N ARG A 176 -6.91 -17.51 -7.04
CA ARG A 176 -6.95 -16.46 -6.02
C ARG A 176 -8.31 -15.77 -6.05
N ILE A 177 -8.86 -15.46 -4.89
CA ILE A 177 -10.02 -14.59 -4.73
C ILE A 177 -9.52 -13.25 -4.23
N ASP A 178 -9.86 -12.22 -4.99
CA ASP A 178 -9.63 -10.83 -4.66
C ASP A 178 -10.91 -10.27 -4.02
N ILE A 179 -10.79 -9.78 -2.78
CA ILE A 179 -11.89 -9.19 -2.01
C ILE A 179 -11.57 -7.70 -1.86
N ASN A 180 -12.18 -6.86 -2.69
CA ASN A 180 -11.99 -5.42 -2.69
C ASN A 180 -13.07 -4.69 -1.85
N GLY A 181 -14.08 -5.43 -1.39
CA GLY A 181 -15.12 -4.94 -0.49
C GLY A 181 -16.16 -6.03 -0.18
N PRO A 182 -17.20 -5.72 0.61
CA PRO A 182 -18.29 -6.66 0.90
C PRO A 182 -19.02 -7.12 -0.36
N ASP A 183 -19.11 -6.24 -1.36
CA ASP A 183 -19.85 -6.44 -2.60
C ASP A 183 -18.97 -6.56 -3.85
N ASP A 184 -17.66 -6.39 -3.72
CA ASP A 184 -16.70 -6.46 -4.82
C ASP A 184 -15.72 -7.60 -4.57
N CYS A 185 -16.05 -8.74 -5.17
CA CYS A 185 -15.26 -9.96 -5.10
C CYS A 185 -15.12 -10.56 -6.49
N SER A 186 -13.91 -10.98 -6.82
CA SER A 186 -13.58 -11.63 -8.08
C SER A 186 -12.57 -12.75 -7.86
N ALA A 187 -12.46 -13.66 -8.82
CA ALA A 187 -11.42 -14.69 -8.78
C ALA A 187 -10.54 -14.58 -10.02
N THR A 188 -9.24 -14.79 -9.86
CA THR A 188 -8.28 -14.74 -10.95
C THR A 188 -7.35 -15.94 -10.88
N CYS A 189 -7.04 -16.53 -12.03
CA CYS A 189 -6.04 -17.57 -12.14
C CYS A 189 -4.63 -16.97 -12.23
N ASN A 190 -3.78 -17.23 -11.24
CA ASN A 190 -2.38 -16.83 -11.20
C ASN A 190 -1.50 -17.49 -12.27
N ASN A 191 -2.00 -18.51 -12.99
CA ASN A 191 -1.24 -19.21 -14.03
C ASN A 191 -1.60 -18.74 -15.45
N CYS A 192 -2.89 -18.71 -15.80
CA CYS A 192 -3.34 -18.33 -17.14
C CYS A 192 -3.97 -16.92 -17.22
N GLY A 193 -4.20 -16.26 -16.08
CA GLY A 193 -4.81 -14.94 -16.02
C GLY A 193 -6.33 -14.91 -16.19
N GLU A 194 -6.99 -16.06 -16.32
CA GLU A 194 -8.45 -16.14 -16.44
C GLU A 194 -9.12 -15.47 -15.24
N HIS A 195 -10.13 -14.65 -15.51
CA HIS A 195 -10.83 -13.84 -14.53
C HIS A 195 -12.30 -14.25 -14.46
N TRP A 196 -12.83 -14.36 -13.24
CA TRP A 196 -14.24 -14.63 -12.96
C TRP A 196 -14.82 -13.52 -12.09
N ASP A 197 -15.88 -12.91 -12.59
CA ASP A 197 -16.60 -11.86 -11.87
C ASP A 197 -17.43 -12.45 -10.72
N ARG A 198 -17.90 -11.59 -9.80
CA ARG A 198 -18.77 -11.96 -8.67
C ARG A 198 -19.91 -12.90 -9.05
N ARG A 199 -20.55 -12.66 -10.20
CA ARG A 199 -21.71 -13.44 -10.68
C ARG A 199 -21.35 -14.89 -11.03
N GLU A 200 -20.08 -15.14 -11.35
CA GLU A 200 -19.57 -16.43 -11.79
C GLU A 200 -18.95 -17.23 -10.64
N LEU A 201 -18.63 -16.57 -9.51
CA LEU A 201 -18.08 -17.22 -8.31
C LEU A 201 -18.93 -18.37 -7.76
N PRO A 202 -20.28 -18.30 -7.70
CA PRO A 202 -21.09 -19.44 -7.27
C PRO A 202 -20.92 -20.66 -8.20
N PHE A 203 -20.80 -20.41 -9.51
CA PHE A 203 -20.60 -21.47 -10.49
C PHE A 203 -19.22 -22.09 -10.36
N LEU A 204 -18.19 -21.25 -10.20
CA LEU A 204 -16.82 -21.69 -9.93
C LEU A 204 -16.75 -22.54 -8.66
N GLY A 205 -17.39 -22.11 -7.57
CA GLY A 205 -17.46 -22.86 -6.31
C GLY A 205 -18.08 -24.24 -6.49
N ARG A 206 -19.21 -24.34 -7.20
CA ARG A 206 -19.85 -25.64 -7.50
C ARG A 206 -18.95 -26.56 -8.32
N LEU A 207 -18.25 -26.01 -9.32
CA LEU A 207 -17.35 -26.77 -10.18
C LEU A 207 -16.16 -27.37 -9.41
N LEU A 208 -15.68 -26.65 -8.40
CA LEU A 208 -14.58 -27.07 -7.54
C LEU A 208 -15.01 -27.91 -6.33
N GLY A 209 -16.32 -28.13 -6.14
CA GLY A 209 -16.85 -28.83 -4.97
C GLY A 209 -16.81 -28.00 -3.69
N CYS A 210 -16.67 -26.68 -3.79
CA CYS A 210 -16.72 -25.72 -2.69
C CYS A 210 -18.06 -24.95 -2.77
N PRO A 211 -19.16 -25.51 -2.22
CA PRO A 211 -20.51 -24.94 -2.38
C PRO A 211 -20.66 -23.57 -1.70
N LYS A 212 -19.80 -23.25 -0.74
CA LYS A 212 -19.77 -21.95 -0.07
C LYS A 212 -18.33 -21.43 -0.03
N ILE A 213 -18.10 -20.30 -0.67
CA ILE A 213 -16.85 -19.56 -0.54
C ILE A 213 -17.02 -18.63 0.67
N GLU A 214 -16.45 -18.99 1.80
CA GLU A 214 -16.60 -18.25 3.05
C GLU A 214 -16.20 -16.77 2.88
N GLY A 215 -17.12 -15.87 3.23
CA GLY A 215 -16.94 -14.41 3.16
C GLY A 215 -17.09 -13.78 1.78
N VAL A 216 -17.68 -14.48 0.80
CA VAL A 216 -17.94 -13.97 -0.55
C VAL A 216 -19.44 -14.06 -0.90
N ILE A 217 -20.14 -15.09 -0.41
CA ILE A 217 -21.55 -15.34 -0.73
C ILE A 217 -22.26 -15.89 0.53
N GLU A 218 -22.95 -15.03 1.27
CA GLU A 218 -23.93 -15.41 2.28
C GLU A 218 -25.34 -15.20 1.72
N THR A 219 -25.81 -16.16 0.94
CA THR A 219 -27.24 -16.31 0.63
C THR A 219 -27.60 -17.77 0.66
#